data_AF-A0A3M0Z0H0-F1
#
_entry.id   AF-A0A3M0Z0H0-F1
#
_cell.length_a   1.000
_cell.length_b   1.000
_cell.length_c   1.000
_cell.angle_alpha   90.00
_cell.angle_beta   90.00
_cell.angle_gamma   90.00
#
_symmetry.space_group_name_H-M   'P 1'
#
loop_
_entity.id
_entity.type
_entity.pdbx_description
1 polymer ?
#
loop_
_entity_poly.entity_id
_entity_poly.type
_entity_poly.pdbx_seq_one_letter_code
_entity_poly.pdbx_strand_id
1 'polypeptide(L)'
;MAAVIGAALIVHRQWNQHENLPYPTAQFFESLLPDDNGEVRLFQERSFWIASGVICSIHLFNYLAVCFPRYLPQIPLFFDFKPLGRAFRVFHQTPYWRIFDLRIYFSVIGFSYFMRRDVCFSLGIAPVVYYLVCGSLILAGLPVNFGYLSMALESKSEPFLFAGAWIAMFLAILYYGRYYYLRSLREACFPFGHMRSDGSTILGWRLFIVGEAGMIFLLTRIGVDWLVALAYAFLALVIFVVLSRLVAEAGVLYIHPWFFPGVILWGFFGSAALGVKHILVLLLITTMFLINPREVLMPFASVGFKLADDRGIDLKRTVSWAAIVLILAIAVSIPVT
;
A
#
# COMPACT_ATOMS: atom_id res chain seq x y z
N MET A 1 2.44 -10.83 -10.60
CA MET A 1 1.51 -9.93 -11.34
C MET A 1 0.13 -10.55 -11.51
N ALA A 2 -0.01 -11.72 -12.16
CA ALA A 2 -1.32 -12.38 -12.33
C ALA A 2 -2.06 -12.61 -10.99
N ALA A 3 -1.35 -13.07 -9.95
CA ALA A 3 -1.92 -13.25 -8.62
C ALA A 3 -2.56 -11.96 -8.08
N VAL A 4 -1.83 -10.85 -8.24
CA VAL A 4 -2.20 -9.54 -7.73
C VAL A 4 -3.38 -8.93 -8.48
N ILE A 5 -3.40 -9.05 -9.81
CA ILE A 5 -4.54 -8.63 -10.64
C ILE A 5 -5.77 -9.47 -10.31
N GLY A 6 -5.58 -10.79 -10.14
CA GLY A 6 -6.63 -11.71 -9.74
C GLY A 6 -7.22 -11.34 -8.37
N ALA A 7 -6.35 -11.09 -7.38
CA ALA A 7 -6.75 -10.62 -6.05
C ALA A 7 -7.54 -9.31 -6.13
N ALA A 8 -7.09 -8.33 -6.94
CA ALA A 8 -7.81 -7.06 -7.13
C ALA A 8 -9.21 -7.27 -7.71
N LEU A 9 -9.39 -8.17 -8.68
CA LEU A 9 -10.72 -8.52 -9.21
C LEU A 9 -11.63 -9.20 -8.18
N ILE A 10 -11.08 -10.10 -7.37
CA ILE A 10 -11.83 -10.81 -6.33
C ILE A 10 -12.36 -9.80 -5.31
N VAL A 11 -11.51 -8.88 -4.83
CA VAL A 11 -11.91 -7.93 -3.80
C VAL A 11 -12.74 -6.76 -4.34
N HIS A 12 -12.63 -6.42 -5.63
CA HIS A 12 -13.28 -5.26 -6.25
C HIS A 12 -14.77 -5.18 -5.92
N ARG A 13 -15.53 -6.24 -6.22
CA ARG A 13 -16.97 -6.24 -6.00
C ARG A 13 -17.34 -6.20 -4.52
N GLN A 14 -16.60 -6.91 -3.68
CA GLN A 14 -16.80 -6.91 -2.24
C GLN A 14 -16.61 -5.49 -1.66
N TRP A 15 -15.54 -4.82 -2.06
CA TRP A 15 -15.21 -3.49 -1.56
C TRP A 15 -16.11 -2.40 -2.15
N ASN A 16 -16.45 -2.49 -3.43
CA ASN A 16 -17.28 -1.49 -4.12
C ASN A 16 -18.77 -1.64 -3.75
N GLN A 17 -19.35 -2.84 -3.85
CA GLN A 17 -20.81 -3.02 -3.73
C GLN A 17 -21.27 -3.42 -2.33
N HIS A 18 -20.54 -4.29 -1.63
CA HIS A 18 -20.97 -4.77 -0.31
C HIS A 18 -20.49 -3.85 0.82
N GLU A 19 -19.28 -3.32 0.70
CA GLU A 19 -18.68 -2.46 1.73
C GLU A 19 -18.73 -0.97 1.40
N ASN A 20 -19.11 -0.60 0.17
CA ASN A 20 -19.25 0.78 -0.30
C ASN A 20 -18.06 1.66 0.07
N LEU A 21 -16.85 1.19 -0.23
CA LEU A 21 -15.65 1.98 0.00
C LEU A 21 -15.66 3.26 -0.84
N PRO A 22 -15.11 4.36 -0.31
CA PRO A 22 -15.18 5.66 -0.97
C PRO A 22 -14.31 5.76 -2.23
N TYR A 23 -13.18 5.04 -2.30
CA TYR A 23 -12.17 5.18 -3.37
C TYR A 23 -11.78 6.64 -3.68
N PRO A 24 -11.23 7.40 -2.70
CA PRO A 24 -10.93 8.83 -2.87
C PRO A 24 -10.01 9.12 -4.07
N THR A 25 -9.05 8.22 -4.31
CA THR A 25 -8.13 8.33 -5.44
C THR A 25 -8.83 8.14 -6.78
N ALA A 26 -9.81 7.23 -6.86
CA ALA A 26 -10.61 7.06 -8.08
C ALA A 26 -11.45 8.30 -8.37
N GLN A 27 -12.09 8.87 -7.34
CA GLN A 27 -12.84 10.13 -7.47
C GLN A 27 -11.98 11.30 -7.96
N PHE A 28 -10.74 11.40 -7.44
CA PHE A 28 -9.78 12.38 -7.93
C PHE A 28 -9.48 12.18 -9.42
N PHE A 29 -9.17 10.95 -9.85
CA PHE A 29 -8.91 10.67 -11.26
C PHE A 29 -10.15 10.89 -12.14
N GLU A 30 -11.34 10.57 -11.65
CA GLU A 30 -12.60 10.83 -12.34
C GLU A 30 -12.79 12.33 -12.60
N SER A 31 -12.43 13.20 -11.64
CA SER A 31 -12.50 14.66 -11.81
C SER A 31 -11.54 15.23 -12.87
N LEU A 32 -10.53 14.45 -13.29
CA LEU A 32 -9.58 14.81 -14.34
C LEU A 32 -10.00 14.32 -15.72
N LEU A 33 -11.01 13.45 -15.80
CA LEU A 33 -11.51 12.91 -17.05
C LEU A 33 -12.61 13.82 -17.61
N PRO A 34 -12.83 13.78 -18.94
CA PRO A 34 -13.93 14.51 -19.54
C PRO A 34 -15.28 13.94 -19.07
N ASP A 35 -16.23 14.85 -18.89
CA ASP A 35 -17.66 14.57 -18.71
C ASP A 35 -18.29 14.11 -20.04
N ASP A 36 -19.60 13.81 -20.03
CA ASP A 36 -20.34 13.35 -21.23
C ASP A 36 -20.25 14.32 -22.43
N ASN A 37 -20.00 15.61 -22.16
CA ASN A 37 -19.81 16.64 -23.18
C ASN A 37 -18.37 16.71 -23.72
N GLY A 38 -17.45 15.87 -23.25
CA GLY A 38 -16.04 15.88 -23.66
C GLY A 38 -15.19 16.93 -22.95
N GLU A 39 -15.74 17.68 -22.00
CA GLU A 39 -15.07 18.76 -21.30
C GLU A 39 -14.59 18.35 -19.91
N VAL A 40 -13.42 18.85 -19.49
CA VAL A 40 -12.90 18.66 -18.13
C VAL A 40 -13.22 19.90 -17.31
N ARG A 41 -14.29 19.84 -16.49
CA ARG A 41 -14.79 20.99 -15.72
C ARG A 41 -13.76 21.58 -14.76
N LEU A 42 -12.88 20.74 -14.21
CA LEU A 42 -11.82 21.19 -13.29
C LEU A 42 -10.92 22.27 -13.89
N PHE A 43 -10.56 22.15 -15.18
CA PHE A 43 -9.68 23.12 -15.85
C PHE A 43 -10.38 24.40 -16.27
N GLN A 44 -11.71 24.46 -16.19
CA GLN A 44 -12.49 25.67 -16.47
C GLN A 44 -12.63 26.54 -15.21
N GLU A 45 -12.42 25.97 -14.02
CA GLU A 45 -12.59 26.67 -12.76
C GLU A 45 -11.45 27.64 -12.46
N ARG A 46 -11.77 28.92 -12.26
CA ARG A 46 -10.77 29.95 -11.91
C ARG A 46 -10.09 29.67 -10.57
N SER A 47 -10.85 29.11 -9.62
CA SER A 47 -10.35 28.74 -8.29
C SER A 47 -9.22 27.70 -8.39
N PHE A 48 -9.35 26.73 -9.30
CA PHE A 48 -8.33 25.72 -9.56
C PHE A 48 -7.01 26.36 -10.02
N TRP A 49 -7.07 27.28 -10.98
CA TRP A 49 -5.88 27.97 -11.48
C TRP A 49 -5.25 28.92 -10.46
N ILE A 50 -6.08 29.61 -9.66
CA ILE A 50 -5.57 30.47 -8.58
C ILE A 50 -4.84 29.62 -7.54
N ALA A 51 -5.46 28.54 -7.04
CA ALA A 51 -4.85 27.67 -6.04
C ALA A 51 -3.58 26.99 -6.57
N SER A 52 -3.63 26.47 -7.80
CA SER A 52 -2.48 25.85 -8.47
C SER A 52 -1.35 26.87 -8.64
N GLY A 53 -1.66 28.09 -9.11
CA GLY A 53 -0.69 29.17 -9.27
C GLY A 53 -0.01 29.55 -7.96
N VAL A 54 -0.76 29.66 -6.86
CA VAL A 54 -0.21 29.95 -5.53
C VAL A 54 0.73 28.84 -5.06
N ILE A 55 0.30 27.58 -5.13
CA ILE A 55 1.11 26.43 -4.68
C ILE A 55 2.37 26.29 -5.54
N CYS A 56 2.24 26.38 -6.87
CA CYS A 56 3.38 26.37 -7.79
C CYS A 56 4.35 27.51 -7.52
N SER A 57 3.85 28.71 -7.22
CA SER A 57 4.70 29.86 -6.89
C SER A 57 5.48 29.65 -5.60
N ILE A 58 4.87 29.07 -4.56
CA ILE A 58 5.57 28.71 -3.31
C ILE A 58 6.70 27.72 -3.60
N HIS A 59 6.42 26.66 -4.36
CA HIS A 59 7.43 25.65 -4.69
C HIS A 59 8.54 26.20 -5.58
N LEU A 60 8.19 27.03 -6.58
CA LEU A 60 9.16 27.67 -7.47
C LEU A 60 10.04 28.66 -6.70
N PHE A 61 9.46 29.46 -5.80
CA PHE A 61 10.21 30.38 -4.96
C PHE A 61 11.17 29.64 -4.03
N ASN A 62 10.71 28.55 -3.40
CA ASN A 62 11.57 27.70 -2.57
C ASN A 62 12.68 27.03 -3.38
N TYR A 63 12.40 26.60 -4.60
CA TYR A 63 13.42 26.09 -5.52
C TYR A 63 14.46 27.17 -5.86
N LEU A 64 14.03 28.38 -6.21
CA LEU A 64 14.92 29.51 -6.47
C LEU A 64 15.75 29.90 -5.24
N ALA A 65 15.18 29.84 -4.04
CA ALA A 65 15.90 30.08 -2.79
C ALA A 65 16.97 29.01 -2.50
N VAL A 66 16.78 27.78 -2.98
CA VAL A 66 17.85 26.75 -2.96
C VAL A 66 18.94 27.05 -3.98
N CYS A 67 18.59 27.55 -5.17
CA CYS A 67 19.56 27.91 -6.21
C CYS A 67 20.35 29.19 -5.86
N PHE A 68 19.72 30.15 -5.20
CA PHE A 68 20.28 31.46 -4.86
C PHE A 68 20.19 31.77 -3.36
N PRO A 69 20.81 30.96 -2.49
CA PRO A 69 20.62 31.04 -1.04
C PRO A 69 21.15 32.34 -0.43
N ARG A 70 22.02 33.06 -1.13
CA ARG A 70 22.55 34.37 -0.69
C ARG A 70 21.55 35.52 -0.89
N TYR A 71 20.58 35.36 -1.78
CA TYR A 71 19.70 36.46 -2.22
C TYR A 71 18.22 36.24 -1.87
N LEU A 72 17.79 34.99 -1.68
CA LEU A 72 16.39 34.65 -1.46
C LEU A 72 16.24 33.79 -0.19
N PRO A 73 15.38 34.20 0.77
CA PRO A 73 15.02 33.35 1.90
C PRO A 73 14.09 32.22 1.45
N GLN A 74 14.09 31.09 2.17
CA GLN A 74 13.12 30.01 1.95
C GLN A 74 11.82 30.28 2.73
N ILE A 75 10.68 29.99 2.11
CA ILE A 75 9.38 29.94 2.80
C ILE A 75 9.34 28.65 3.62
N PRO A 76 9.24 28.73 4.96
CA PRO A 76 9.27 27.54 5.82
C PRO A 76 7.98 26.73 5.65
N LEU A 77 8.11 25.54 5.06
CA LEU A 77 7.06 24.51 5.01
C LEU A 77 7.29 23.40 6.07
N PHE A 78 8.32 23.58 6.88
CA PHE A 78 8.75 22.64 7.91
C PHE A 78 8.88 23.39 9.23
N PHE A 79 8.23 22.86 10.26
CA PHE A 79 8.23 23.41 11.60
C PHE A 79 8.72 22.35 12.58
N ASP A 80 9.82 22.67 13.27
CA ASP A 80 10.45 21.78 14.25
C ASP A 80 9.85 22.04 15.64
N PHE A 81 9.06 21.08 16.12
CA PHE A 81 8.52 21.07 17.49
C PHE A 81 9.22 20.05 18.40
N LYS A 82 10.39 19.51 18.02
CA LYS A 82 11.14 18.53 18.84
C LYS A 82 11.36 18.98 20.30
N PRO A 83 11.57 20.28 20.61
CA PRO A 83 11.67 20.71 22.01
C PRO A 83 10.45 20.31 22.87
N LEU A 84 9.24 20.26 22.28
CA LEU A 84 8.03 19.85 22.98
C LEU A 84 8.07 18.38 23.40
N GLY A 85 8.67 17.52 22.56
CA GLY A 85 8.83 16.09 22.87
C GLY A 85 9.75 15.82 24.07
N ARG A 86 10.69 16.74 24.37
CA ARG A 86 11.55 16.62 25.56
C ARG A 86 10.78 16.80 26.87
N ALA A 87 9.59 17.39 26.86
CA ALA A 87 8.78 17.55 28.06
C ALA A 87 8.22 16.20 28.58
N PHE A 88 8.12 15.17 27.73
CA PHE A 88 7.49 13.90 28.07
C PHE A 88 8.51 12.76 28.11
N ARG A 89 8.66 12.13 29.27
CA ARG A 89 9.59 11.00 29.47
C ARG A 89 9.31 9.81 28.55
N VAL A 90 8.04 9.54 28.25
CA VAL A 90 7.60 8.45 27.36
C VAL A 90 8.23 8.56 25.98
N PHE A 91 8.50 9.78 25.52
CA PHE A 91 9.03 10.00 24.19
C PHE A 91 10.54 9.91 24.12
N HIS A 92 11.29 10.13 25.21
CA HIS A 92 12.76 10.20 25.21
C HIS A 92 13.46 8.98 24.60
N GLN A 93 12.87 7.79 24.72
CA GLN A 93 13.45 6.52 24.27
C GLN A 93 12.84 6.02 22.94
N THR A 94 11.95 6.79 22.32
CA THR A 94 11.36 6.50 21.01
C THR A 94 11.88 7.48 19.95
N PRO A 95 11.76 7.23 18.65
CA PRO A 95 12.07 8.22 17.61
C PRO A 95 10.96 9.30 17.53
N TYR A 96 10.68 9.95 18.66
CA TYR A 96 9.60 10.92 18.85
C TYR A 96 9.68 12.13 17.93
N TRP A 97 10.86 12.46 17.40
CA TRP A 97 11.03 13.53 16.43
C TRP A 97 10.07 13.41 15.24
N ARG A 98 9.65 12.19 14.87
CA ARG A 98 8.70 11.96 13.77
C ARG A 98 7.32 12.55 13.97
N ILE A 99 6.84 12.68 15.21
CA ILE A 99 5.52 13.30 15.50
C ILE A 99 5.60 14.80 15.72
N PHE A 100 6.79 15.32 16.04
CA PHE A 100 7.02 16.74 16.28
C PHE A 100 7.64 17.47 15.07
N ASP A 101 7.90 16.74 13.99
CA ASP A 101 8.31 17.30 12.70
C ASP A 101 7.06 17.58 11.85
N LEU A 102 6.49 18.78 12.01
CA LEU A 102 5.33 19.18 11.22
C LEU A 102 5.78 19.68 9.86
N ARG A 103 5.40 18.94 8.82
CA ARG A 103 5.67 19.33 7.43
C ARG A 103 4.36 19.53 6.67
N ILE A 104 4.24 20.67 6.01
CA ILE A 104 3.08 20.99 5.19
C ILE A 104 3.28 20.34 3.81
N TYR A 105 2.44 19.35 3.53
CA TYR A 105 2.33 18.74 2.20
C TYR A 105 1.01 19.17 1.56
N PHE A 106 1.05 20.13 0.64
CA PHE A 106 -0.15 20.64 -0.05
C PHE A 106 -0.93 19.53 -0.78
N SER A 107 -0.22 18.53 -1.32
CA SER A 107 -0.86 17.35 -1.93
C SER A 107 -1.66 16.54 -0.91
N VAL A 108 -1.11 16.28 0.28
CA VAL A 108 -1.81 15.55 1.36
C VAL A 108 -3.02 16.34 1.83
N ILE A 109 -2.90 17.68 1.94
CA ILE A 109 -4.03 18.56 2.26
C ILE A 109 -5.13 18.41 1.19
N GLY A 110 -4.77 18.48 -0.09
CA GLY A 110 -5.71 18.27 -1.19
C GLY A 110 -6.41 16.91 -1.14
N PHE A 111 -5.66 15.82 -0.97
CA PHE A 111 -6.22 14.47 -0.86
C PHE A 111 -7.12 14.29 0.36
N SER A 112 -6.81 14.96 1.48
CA SER A 112 -7.61 14.87 2.70
C SER A 112 -9.06 15.35 2.53
N TYR A 113 -9.36 16.19 1.53
CA TYR A 113 -10.73 16.62 1.20
C TYR A 113 -11.59 15.48 0.61
N PHE A 114 -10.96 14.50 -0.02
CA PHE A 114 -11.65 13.31 -0.58
C PHE A 114 -11.80 12.19 0.46
N MET A 115 -11.15 12.32 1.62
CA MET A 115 -11.14 11.30 2.66
C MET A 115 -12.28 11.48 3.66
N ARG A 116 -12.75 10.35 4.23
CA ARG A 116 -13.73 10.40 5.32
C ARG A 116 -13.09 10.96 6.60
N ARG A 117 -13.89 11.68 7.40
CA ARG A 117 -13.42 12.41 8.60
C ARG A 117 -12.85 11.48 9.68
N ASP A 118 -13.47 10.33 9.87
CA ASP A 118 -13.05 9.26 10.78
C ASP A 118 -11.68 8.68 10.40
N VAL A 119 -11.44 8.50 9.10
CA VAL A 119 -10.15 8.06 8.56
C VAL A 119 -9.08 9.13 8.79
N CYS A 120 -9.37 10.39 8.48
CA CYS A 120 -8.45 11.51 8.74
C CYS A 120 -8.08 11.62 10.23
N PHE A 121 -9.08 11.48 11.11
CA PHE A 121 -8.87 11.47 12.56
C PHE A 121 -7.95 10.32 12.98
N SER A 122 -8.22 9.11 12.47
CA SER A 122 -7.44 7.91 12.78
C SER A 122 -5.98 8.05 12.33
N LEU A 123 -5.74 8.55 11.11
CA LEU A 123 -4.38 8.80 10.60
C LEU A 123 -3.63 9.87 11.39
N GLY A 124 -4.33 10.90 11.88
CA GLY A 124 -3.73 11.95 12.70
C GLY A 124 -3.33 11.46 14.10
N ILE A 125 -4.19 10.66 14.75
CA ILE A 125 -3.97 10.23 16.14
C ILE A 125 -3.13 8.95 16.26
N ALA A 126 -3.17 8.07 15.26
CA ALA A 126 -2.48 6.77 15.31
C ALA A 126 -0.97 6.86 15.58
N PRO A 127 -0.20 7.77 14.96
CA PRO A 127 1.23 7.92 15.29
C PRO A 127 1.47 8.31 16.75
N VAL A 128 0.63 9.18 17.32
CA VAL A 128 0.74 9.60 18.72
C VAL A 128 0.46 8.42 19.64
N VAL A 129 -0.64 7.69 19.41
CA VAL A 129 -0.99 6.50 20.20
C VAL A 129 0.10 5.43 20.08
N TYR A 130 0.62 5.21 18.87
CA TYR A 130 1.69 4.24 18.62
C TYR A 130 2.94 4.55 19.46
N TYR A 131 3.44 5.79 19.43
CA TYR A 131 4.62 6.14 20.22
C TYR A 131 4.35 6.19 21.72
N LEU A 132 3.12 6.51 22.16
CA LEU A 132 2.74 6.39 23.56
C LEU A 132 2.79 4.94 24.04
N VAL A 133 2.23 4.01 23.26
CA VAL A 133 2.27 2.57 23.57
C VAL A 133 3.69 2.07 23.55
N CYS A 134 4.45 2.29 22.47
CA CYS A 134 5.83 1.82 22.39
C CYS A 134 6.72 2.43 23.48
N GLY A 135 6.59 3.73 23.75
CA GLY A 135 7.33 4.39 24.84
C GLY A 135 6.98 3.82 26.21
N SER A 136 5.71 3.50 26.47
CA SER A 136 5.29 2.86 27.72
C SER A 136 5.87 1.45 27.88
N LEU A 137 5.97 0.67 26.78
CA LEU A 137 6.58 -0.66 26.80
C LEU A 137 8.08 -0.59 27.12
N ILE A 138 8.80 0.40 26.57
CA ILE A 138 10.23 0.60 26.85
C ILE A 138 10.43 1.01 28.32
N LEU A 139 9.59 1.91 28.84
CA LEU A 139 9.61 2.28 30.25
C LEU A 139 9.31 1.10 31.19
N ALA A 140 8.51 0.14 30.74
CA ALA A 140 8.26 -1.11 31.44
C ALA A 140 9.41 -2.13 31.33
N GLY A 141 10.50 -1.78 30.63
CA GLY A 141 11.68 -2.63 30.45
C GLY A 141 11.62 -3.60 29.28
N LEU A 142 10.61 -3.50 28.41
CA LEU A 142 10.52 -4.35 27.22
C LEU A 142 11.41 -3.79 26.08
N PRO A 143 12.18 -4.65 25.39
CA PRO A 143 13.05 -4.22 24.31
C PRO A 143 12.23 -3.89 23.04
N VAL A 144 11.74 -2.66 22.94
CA VAL A 144 11.18 -2.11 21.70
C VAL A 144 12.27 -1.35 20.97
N ASN A 145 12.85 -1.97 19.94
CA ASN A 145 13.90 -1.35 19.15
C ASN A 145 13.35 -0.94 17.79
N PHE A 146 13.55 0.34 17.48
CA PHE A 146 13.17 0.95 16.21
C PHE A 146 14.31 0.84 15.21
N GLY A 147 13.99 0.65 13.93
CA GLY A 147 15.02 0.51 12.91
C GLY A 147 14.51 0.82 11.52
N TYR A 148 14.94 1.96 11.00
CA TYR A 148 14.68 2.35 9.62
C TYR A 148 15.42 1.43 8.64
N LEU A 149 14.69 0.80 7.71
CA LEU A 149 15.22 0.12 6.52
C LEU A 149 16.29 -0.97 6.75
N SER A 150 16.46 -1.43 7.98
CA SER A 150 17.51 -2.38 8.35
C SER A 150 16.96 -3.78 8.34
N MET A 151 17.33 -4.56 7.32
CA MET A 151 17.06 -6.00 7.28
C MET A 151 17.93 -6.82 8.25
N ALA A 152 18.83 -6.18 9.00
CA ALA A 152 19.58 -6.84 10.06
C ALA A 152 18.65 -7.20 11.23
N LEU A 153 18.67 -8.48 11.60
CA LEU A 153 17.83 -9.07 12.65
C LEU A 153 18.32 -8.78 14.07
N GLU A 154 19.38 -8.00 14.22
CA GLU A 154 19.88 -7.57 15.52
C GLU A 154 18.81 -6.70 16.20
N SER A 155 18.01 -7.38 17.03
CA SER A 155 17.20 -6.82 18.10
C SER A 155 15.97 -6.00 17.70
N LYS A 156 15.53 -5.96 16.44
CA LYS A 156 14.44 -5.05 16.00
C LYS A 156 13.05 -5.68 16.10
N SER A 157 12.24 -5.21 17.04
CA SER A 157 10.87 -5.68 17.28
C SER A 157 9.80 -4.88 16.51
N GLU A 158 10.14 -3.70 15.99
CA GLU A 158 9.24 -2.84 15.21
C GLU A 158 8.62 -3.56 13.98
N PRO A 159 9.37 -4.27 13.12
CA PRO A 159 8.78 -4.99 11.97
C PRO A 159 7.77 -6.07 12.38
N PHE A 160 7.94 -6.70 13.54
CA PHE A 160 7.01 -7.73 14.04
C PHE A 160 5.69 -7.11 14.52
N LEU A 161 5.73 -5.93 15.16
CA LEU A 161 4.53 -5.18 15.53
C LEU A 161 3.74 -4.79 14.29
N PHE A 162 4.42 -4.27 13.26
CA PHE A 162 3.78 -3.97 11.98
C PHE A 162 3.23 -5.24 11.32
N ALA A 163 4.01 -6.32 11.22
CA ALA A 163 3.52 -7.58 10.65
C ALA A 163 2.24 -8.07 11.34
N GLY A 164 2.19 -8.01 12.68
CA GLY A 164 0.99 -8.35 13.45
C GLY A 164 -0.22 -7.47 13.10
N ALA A 165 -0.03 -6.15 13.03
CA ALA A 165 -1.10 -5.22 12.66
C ALA A 165 -1.61 -5.45 11.22
N TRP A 166 -0.71 -5.71 10.27
CA TRP A 166 -1.05 -5.99 8.88
C TRP A 166 -1.78 -7.33 8.72
N ILE A 167 -1.34 -8.38 9.41
CA ILE A 167 -2.03 -9.67 9.44
C ILE A 167 -3.41 -9.51 10.08
N ALA A 168 -3.54 -8.78 11.18
CA ALA A 168 -4.82 -8.51 11.82
C ALA A 168 -5.80 -7.79 10.87
N MET A 169 -5.32 -6.77 10.15
CA MET A 169 -6.12 -6.07 9.14
C MET A 169 -6.54 -6.99 8.00
N PHE A 170 -5.63 -7.85 7.53
CA PHE A 170 -5.95 -8.86 6.51
C PHE A 170 -7.02 -9.85 6.97
N LEU A 171 -6.92 -10.34 8.21
CA LEU A 171 -7.92 -11.22 8.82
C LEU A 171 -9.27 -10.52 8.96
N ALA A 172 -9.29 -9.23 9.30
CA ALA A 172 -10.52 -8.44 9.31
C ALA A 172 -11.14 -8.35 7.91
N ILE A 173 -10.36 -8.09 6.86
CA ILE A 173 -10.85 -8.09 5.46
C ILE A 173 -11.46 -9.44 5.10
N LEU A 174 -10.77 -10.55 5.40
CA LEU A 174 -11.29 -11.89 5.17
C LEU A 174 -12.57 -12.14 5.95
N TYR A 175 -12.65 -11.68 7.20
CA TYR A 175 -13.81 -11.86 8.05
C TYR A 175 -15.05 -11.12 7.52
N TYR A 176 -14.90 -9.85 7.10
CA TYR A 176 -16.01 -9.07 6.53
C TYR A 176 -16.52 -9.66 5.21
N GLY A 177 -15.62 -10.13 4.34
CA GLY A 177 -15.98 -10.72 3.04
C GLY A 177 -16.19 -12.23 3.03
N ARG A 178 -16.11 -12.93 4.16
CA ARG A 178 -15.99 -14.41 4.25
C ARG A 178 -17.00 -15.18 3.39
N TYR A 179 -18.28 -14.79 3.44
CA TYR A 179 -19.33 -15.48 2.70
C TYR A 179 -19.20 -15.26 1.18
N TYR A 180 -18.83 -14.05 0.78
CA TYR A 180 -18.62 -13.72 -0.63
C TYR A 180 -17.37 -14.41 -1.19
N TYR A 181 -16.25 -14.37 -0.47
CA TYR A 181 -15.00 -15.00 -0.91
C TYR A 181 -15.13 -16.53 -0.98
N LEU A 182 -15.71 -17.17 0.04
CA LEU A 182 -15.92 -18.63 0.03
C LEU A 182 -16.86 -19.07 -1.08
N ARG A 183 -17.95 -18.31 -1.31
CA ARG A 183 -18.90 -18.60 -2.39
C ARG A 183 -18.24 -18.48 -3.76
N SER A 184 -17.57 -17.35 -4.02
CA SER A 184 -16.93 -17.09 -5.32
C SER A 184 -15.77 -18.05 -5.60
N LEU A 185 -15.02 -18.46 -4.57
CA LEU A 185 -14.00 -19.50 -4.68
C LEU A 185 -14.61 -20.86 -5.06
N ARG A 186 -15.69 -21.26 -4.39
CA ARG A 186 -16.39 -22.52 -4.71
C ARG A 186 -16.89 -22.53 -6.15
N GLU A 187 -17.46 -21.44 -6.63
CA GLU A 187 -17.93 -21.31 -8.01
C GLU A 187 -16.79 -21.31 -9.03
N ALA A 188 -15.62 -20.76 -8.67
CA ALA A 188 -14.44 -20.79 -9.54
C ALA A 188 -13.84 -22.19 -9.70
N CYS A 189 -13.85 -23.00 -8.64
CA CYS A 189 -13.35 -24.38 -8.64
C CYS A 189 -14.39 -25.40 -9.15
N PHE A 190 -15.68 -25.18 -8.87
CA PHE A 190 -16.78 -26.10 -9.19
C PHE A 190 -17.89 -25.37 -9.96
N PRO A 191 -17.90 -25.43 -11.31
CA PRO A 191 -18.84 -24.68 -12.15
C PRO A 191 -20.29 -25.22 -12.17
N PHE A 192 -20.67 -26.08 -11.22
CA PHE A 192 -21.95 -26.81 -11.22
C PHE A 192 -23.13 -26.05 -10.55
N GLY A 193 -22.99 -24.76 -10.25
CA GLY A 193 -23.99 -23.94 -9.55
C GLY A 193 -24.97 -23.20 -10.47
N HIS A 194 -26.24 -23.07 -10.03
CA HIS A 194 -27.31 -22.36 -10.75
C HIS A 194 -27.29 -20.83 -10.56
N MET A 195 -26.63 -20.32 -9.53
CA MET A 195 -26.34 -18.88 -9.39
C MET A 195 -24.91 -18.61 -9.83
N ARG A 196 -24.73 -17.77 -10.85
CA ARG A 196 -23.41 -17.42 -11.37
C ARG A 196 -22.93 -16.11 -10.75
N SER A 197 -21.84 -16.14 -10.01
CA SER A 197 -21.00 -14.98 -9.74
C SER A 197 -20.61 -14.32 -11.06
N ASP A 198 -20.33 -13.02 -11.00
CA ASP A 198 -19.82 -12.31 -12.16
C ASP A 198 -18.56 -13.00 -12.70
N GLY A 199 -18.48 -13.08 -14.03
CA GLY A 199 -17.41 -13.80 -14.70
C GLY A 199 -16.04 -13.13 -14.49
N SER A 200 -16.01 -11.83 -14.14
CA SER A 200 -14.78 -11.12 -13.78
C SER A 200 -14.17 -11.68 -12.47
N THR A 201 -15.01 -11.98 -11.47
CA THR A 201 -14.60 -12.60 -10.19
C THR A 201 -14.06 -14.02 -10.39
N ILE A 202 -14.70 -14.82 -11.27
CA ILE A 202 -14.24 -16.18 -11.58
C ILE A 202 -12.87 -16.14 -12.28
N LEU A 203 -12.68 -15.22 -13.24
CA LEU A 203 -11.39 -14.96 -13.84
C LEU A 203 -10.36 -14.53 -12.78
N GLY A 204 -10.77 -13.67 -11.84
CA GLY A 204 -9.96 -13.24 -10.71
C GLY A 204 -9.42 -14.40 -9.88
N TRP A 205 -10.28 -15.32 -9.44
CA TRP A 205 -9.86 -16.53 -8.72
C TRP A 205 -8.90 -17.42 -9.51
N ARG A 206 -9.14 -17.61 -10.81
CA ARG A 206 -8.25 -18.42 -11.66
C ARG A 206 -6.87 -17.78 -11.80
N LEU A 207 -6.81 -16.48 -12.06
CA LEU A 207 -5.55 -15.73 -12.14
C LEU A 207 -4.83 -15.71 -10.78
N PHE A 208 -5.58 -15.60 -9.68
CA PHE A 208 -5.06 -15.66 -8.33
C PHE A 208 -4.39 -17.01 -8.05
N ILE A 209 -5.12 -18.12 -8.23
CA ILE A 209 -4.62 -19.48 -7.96
C ILE A 209 -3.40 -19.80 -8.82
N VAL A 210 -3.47 -19.54 -10.13
CA VAL A 210 -2.35 -19.82 -11.06
C VAL A 210 -1.15 -18.93 -10.73
N GLY A 211 -1.38 -17.65 -10.43
CA GLY A 211 -0.31 -16.72 -10.09
C GLY A 211 0.38 -17.07 -8.77
N GLU A 212 -0.39 -17.45 -7.75
CA GLU A 212 0.14 -17.83 -6.43
C GLU A 212 0.91 -19.15 -6.49
N ALA A 213 0.34 -20.16 -7.16
CA ALA A 213 1.02 -21.43 -7.40
C ALA A 213 2.30 -21.23 -8.22
N GLY A 214 2.29 -20.35 -9.22
CA GLY A 214 3.46 -19.98 -10.01
C GLY A 214 4.54 -19.32 -9.15
N MET A 215 4.17 -18.41 -8.24
CA MET A 215 5.12 -17.78 -7.32
C MET A 215 5.77 -18.81 -6.38
N ILE A 216 4.98 -19.68 -5.77
CA ILE A 216 5.48 -20.76 -4.88
C ILE A 216 6.39 -21.71 -5.67
N PHE A 217 6.00 -22.07 -6.89
CA PHE A 217 6.82 -22.90 -7.76
C PHE A 217 8.16 -22.24 -8.10
N LEU A 218 8.17 -20.95 -8.46
CA LEU A 218 9.42 -20.24 -8.76
C LEU A 218 10.33 -20.15 -7.54
N LEU A 219 9.78 -19.87 -6.36
CA LEU A 219 10.55 -19.85 -5.11
C LEU A 219 11.17 -21.22 -4.79
N THR A 220 10.42 -22.31 -4.97
CA THR A 220 10.94 -23.66 -4.74
C THR A 220 12.01 -24.06 -5.75
N ARG A 221 11.89 -23.61 -7.01
CA ARG A 221 12.92 -23.81 -8.04
C ARG A 221 14.22 -23.05 -7.76
N ILE A 222 14.16 -21.90 -7.10
CA ILE A 222 15.34 -21.14 -6.64
C ILE A 222 16.00 -21.82 -5.42
N GLY A 223 15.34 -22.83 -4.84
CA GLY A 223 15.85 -23.62 -3.73
C GLY A 223 15.34 -23.18 -2.37
N VAL A 224 14.20 -22.49 -2.31
CA VAL A 224 13.47 -22.24 -1.06
C VAL A 224 12.61 -23.45 -0.72
N ASP A 225 12.60 -23.90 0.54
CA ASP A 225 11.65 -24.94 0.97
C ASP A 225 10.19 -24.53 0.68
N TRP A 226 9.35 -25.49 0.30
CA TRP A 226 7.99 -25.22 -0.15
C TRP A 226 7.11 -24.59 0.95
N LEU A 227 7.31 -24.95 2.21
CA LEU A 227 6.54 -24.40 3.33
C LEU A 227 6.95 -22.94 3.59
N VAL A 228 8.25 -22.67 3.50
CA VAL A 228 8.79 -21.31 3.62
C VAL A 228 8.37 -20.43 2.43
N ALA A 229 8.34 -21.00 1.22
CA ALA A 229 7.84 -20.33 0.02
C ALA A 229 6.35 -19.99 0.14
N LEU A 230 5.53 -20.91 0.67
CA LEU A 230 4.11 -20.68 0.95
C LEU A 230 3.92 -19.56 1.98
N ALA A 231 4.67 -19.59 3.08
CA ALA A 231 4.60 -18.56 4.11
C ALA A 231 5.05 -17.19 3.58
N TYR A 232 6.07 -17.15 2.73
CA TYR A 232 6.53 -15.92 2.06
C TYR A 232 5.46 -15.35 1.13
N ALA A 233 4.87 -16.18 0.28
CA ALA A 233 3.82 -15.78 -0.65
C ALA A 233 2.59 -15.24 0.09
N PHE A 234 2.18 -15.90 1.18
CA PHE A 234 1.14 -15.42 2.08
C PHE A 234 1.44 -14.02 2.67
N LEU A 235 2.63 -13.81 3.22
CA LEU A 235 3.01 -12.50 3.79
C LEU A 235 3.07 -11.40 2.71
N ALA A 236 3.53 -11.73 1.50
CA ALA A 236 3.49 -10.81 0.37
C ALA A 236 2.04 -10.46 -0.03
N LEU A 237 1.14 -11.44 -0.06
CA LEU A 237 -0.28 -11.24 -0.31
C LEU A 237 -0.92 -10.31 0.72
N VAL A 238 -0.62 -10.51 2.01
CA VAL A 238 -1.07 -9.64 3.10
C VAL A 238 -0.69 -8.19 2.82
N ILE A 239 0.56 -7.93 2.42
CA ILE A 239 1.02 -6.58 2.05
C ILE A 239 0.17 -6.02 0.90
N PHE A 240 0.02 -6.78 -0.18
CA PHE A 240 -0.66 -6.28 -1.38
C PHE A 240 -2.15 -5.99 -1.13
N VAL A 241 -2.84 -6.87 -0.41
CA VAL A 241 -4.28 -6.75 -0.13
C VAL A 241 -4.54 -5.59 0.84
N VAL A 242 -3.81 -5.53 1.95
CA VAL A 242 -4.01 -4.48 2.96
C VAL A 242 -3.61 -3.11 2.41
N LEU A 243 -2.51 -3.02 1.64
CA LEU A 243 -2.12 -1.76 1.01
C LEU A 243 -3.21 -1.29 0.03
N SER A 244 -3.76 -2.19 -0.77
CA SER A 244 -4.87 -1.87 -1.69
C SER A 244 -6.11 -1.41 -0.94
N ARG A 245 -6.41 -2.04 0.20
CA ARG A 245 -7.53 -1.64 1.05
C ARG A 245 -7.33 -0.23 1.60
N LEU A 246 -6.13 0.10 2.09
CA LEU A 246 -5.82 1.44 2.59
C LEU A 246 -5.92 2.50 1.47
N VAL A 247 -5.51 2.19 0.24
CA VAL A 247 -5.70 3.09 -0.90
C VAL A 247 -7.19 3.23 -1.26
N ALA A 248 -7.94 2.13 -1.31
CA ALA A 248 -9.36 2.14 -1.64
C ALA A 248 -10.22 2.86 -0.58
N GLU A 249 -9.87 2.73 0.70
CA GLU A 249 -10.66 3.28 1.80
C GLU A 249 -10.22 4.69 2.19
N ALA A 250 -8.90 4.92 2.25
CA ALA A 250 -8.31 6.14 2.76
C ALA A 250 -7.62 6.99 1.69
N GLY A 251 -7.45 6.51 0.46
CA GLY A 251 -6.82 7.31 -0.62
C GLY A 251 -5.35 7.68 -0.34
N VAL A 252 -4.69 6.99 0.59
CA VAL A 252 -3.33 7.34 1.00
C VAL A 252 -2.35 6.86 -0.06
N LEU A 253 -1.76 7.79 -0.81
CA LEU A 253 -0.84 7.49 -1.91
C LEU A 253 0.55 7.04 -1.45
N TYR A 254 0.91 7.32 -0.21
CA TYR A 254 2.23 7.01 0.34
C TYR A 254 2.11 6.27 1.66
N ILE A 255 2.05 4.93 1.59
CA ILE A 255 2.11 4.05 2.76
C ILE A 255 3.27 3.09 2.59
N HIS A 256 4.00 2.92 3.68
CA HIS A 256 5.03 1.90 3.78
C HIS A 256 4.63 0.89 4.87
N PRO A 257 4.63 -0.42 4.59
CA PRO A 257 4.23 -1.44 5.56
C PRO A 257 5.15 -1.57 6.76
N TRP A 258 6.43 -1.22 6.59
CA TRP A 258 7.48 -1.34 7.61
C TRP A 258 7.68 -2.77 8.15
N PHE A 259 7.21 -3.79 7.42
CA PHE A 259 7.57 -5.17 7.65
C PHE A 259 7.94 -5.87 6.34
N PHE A 260 8.84 -6.85 6.46
CA PHE A 260 9.50 -7.49 5.34
C PHE A 260 9.35 -9.01 5.47
N PRO A 261 8.69 -9.71 4.52
CA PRO A 261 8.42 -11.13 4.65
C PRO A 261 9.66 -11.98 4.95
N GLY A 262 10.79 -11.71 4.28
CA GLY A 262 12.04 -12.42 4.55
C GLY A 262 12.56 -12.24 5.98
N VAL A 263 12.44 -11.03 6.55
CA VAL A 263 12.86 -10.74 7.94
C VAL A 263 11.92 -11.40 8.94
N ILE A 264 10.62 -11.39 8.68
CA ILE A 264 9.62 -12.04 9.54
C ILE A 264 9.87 -13.55 9.59
N LEU A 265 10.04 -14.20 8.43
CA LEU A 265 10.33 -15.64 8.38
C LEU A 265 11.67 -15.95 9.06
N TRP A 266 12.70 -15.14 8.82
CA TRP A 266 13.99 -15.31 9.47
C TRP A 266 13.87 -15.22 11.01
N GLY A 267 13.11 -14.27 11.54
CA GLY A 267 12.93 -14.16 12.99
C GLY A 267 12.05 -15.25 13.61
N PHE A 268 11.05 -15.77 12.89
CA PHE A 268 10.19 -16.85 13.40
C PHE A 268 10.90 -18.21 13.44
N PHE A 269 11.62 -18.57 12.38
CA PHE A 269 12.27 -19.87 12.27
C PHE A 269 13.72 -19.87 12.78
N GLY A 270 14.37 -18.71 12.82
CA GLY A 270 15.76 -18.57 13.18
C GLY A 270 16.73 -18.98 12.07
N SER A 271 18.01 -18.62 12.24
CA SER A 271 19.07 -18.90 11.25
C SER A 271 19.42 -20.39 11.14
N ALA A 272 19.30 -21.13 12.23
CA ALA A 272 19.62 -22.55 12.27
C ALA A 272 18.61 -23.41 11.48
N ALA A 273 17.31 -23.08 11.54
CA ALA A 273 16.28 -23.89 10.88
C ALA A 273 16.15 -23.58 9.39
N LEU A 274 16.27 -22.31 8.99
CA LEU A 274 16.19 -21.90 7.58
C LEU A 274 17.49 -22.20 6.82
N GLY A 275 18.63 -22.09 7.49
CA GLY A 275 19.94 -22.12 6.84
C GLY A 275 20.25 -20.84 6.06
N VAL A 276 21.53 -20.51 6.00
CA VAL A 276 22.04 -19.23 5.46
C VAL A 276 21.63 -19.01 3.99
N LYS A 277 21.68 -20.06 3.17
CA LYS A 277 21.31 -19.98 1.75
C LYS A 277 19.86 -19.52 1.55
N HIS A 278 18.92 -20.09 2.30
CA HIS A 278 17.50 -19.72 2.19
C HIS A 278 17.27 -18.28 2.64
N ILE A 279 17.91 -17.87 3.72
CA ILE A 279 17.80 -16.50 4.24
C ILE A 279 18.31 -15.49 3.19
N LEU A 280 19.46 -15.75 2.57
CA LEU A 280 20.01 -14.88 1.53
C LEU A 280 19.06 -14.75 0.34
N VAL A 281 18.48 -15.86 -0.13
CA VAL A 281 17.50 -15.84 -1.23
C VAL A 281 16.26 -15.03 -0.83
N LEU A 282 15.68 -15.29 0.35
CA LEU A 282 14.47 -14.61 0.82
C LEU A 282 14.69 -13.10 1.00
N LEU A 283 15.84 -12.72 1.58
CA LEU A 283 16.20 -11.30 1.77
C LEU A 283 16.48 -10.61 0.43
N LEU A 284 17.12 -11.29 -0.52
CA LEU A 284 17.34 -10.76 -1.86
C LEU A 284 16.00 -10.48 -2.55
N ILE A 285 15.09 -11.45 -2.59
CA ILE A 285 13.77 -11.30 -3.22
C ILE A 285 12.96 -10.20 -2.51
N THR A 286 13.00 -10.17 -1.18
CA THR A 286 12.36 -9.11 -0.39
C THR A 286 12.91 -7.74 -0.76
N THR A 287 14.23 -7.61 -0.90
CA THR A 287 14.88 -6.35 -1.26
C THR A 287 14.51 -5.92 -2.67
N MET A 288 14.48 -6.84 -3.64
CA MET A 288 14.18 -6.50 -5.03
C MET A 288 12.72 -6.11 -5.25
N PHE A 289 11.78 -6.80 -4.61
CA PHE A 289 10.35 -6.64 -4.92
C PHE A 289 9.53 -5.95 -3.83
N LEU A 290 9.94 -6.03 -2.57
CA LEU A 290 9.13 -5.62 -1.42
C LEU A 290 9.83 -4.60 -0.52
N ILE A 291 11.00 -4.08 -0.91
CA ILE A 291 11.64 -3.00 -0.14
C ILE A 291 10.82 -1.72 -0.20
N ASN A 292 10.18 -1.44 -1.34
CA ASN A 292 9.33 -0.27 -1.56
C ASN A 292 7.99 -0.71 -2.18
N PRO A 293 7.08 -1.28 -1.38
CA PRO A 293 5.82 -1.82 -1.91
C PRO A 293 4.81 -0.73 -2.28
N ARG A 294 5.16 0.56 -2.15
CA ARG A 294 4.31 1.70 -2.54
C ARG A 294 4.00 1.73 -4.04
N GLU A 295 4.82 1.09 -4.86
CA GLU A 295 4.68 1.00 -6.32
C GLU A 295 4.09 -0.35 -6.77
N VAL A 296 3.48 -1.10 -5.84
CA VAL A 296 2.87 -2.39 -6.15
C VAL A 296 1.66 -2.21 -7.07
N LEU A 297 1.46 -3.18 -7.96
CA LEU A 297 0.40 -3.17 -8.97
C LEU A 297 -1.04 -3.21 -8.40
N MET A 298 -1.27 -3.89 -7.27
CA MET A 298 -2.61 -4.16 -6.73
C MET A 298 -3.46 -2.91 -6.43
N PRO A 299 -2.93 -1.90 -5.73
CA PRO A 299 -3.70 -0.68 -5.44
C PRO A 299 -4.06 0.08 -6.72
N PHE A 300 -3.12 0.17 -7.68
CA PHE A 300 -3.39 0.78 -8.98
C PHE A 300 -4.47 0.02 -9.77
N ALA A 301 -4.39 -1.31 -9.79
CA ALA A 301 -5.41 -2.15 -10.43
C ALA A 301 -6.78 -1.97 -9.75
N SER A 302 -6.83 -1.89 -8.42
CA SER A 302 -8.08 -1.70 -7.67
C SER A 302 -8.74 -0.35 -7.98
N VAL A 303 -7.95 0.73 -8.04
CA VAL A 303 -8.43 2.07 -8.44
C VAL A 303 -8.86 2.06 -9.92
N GLY A 304 -8.09 1.43 -10.80
CA GLY A 304 -8.43 1.33 -12.22
C GLY A 304 -9.71 0.52 -12.48
N PHE A 305 -9.94 -0.56 -11.73
CA PHE A 305 -11.19 -1.32 -11.81
C PHE A 305 -12.38 -0.52 -11.32
N LYS A 306 -12.23 0.25 -10.24
CA LYS A 306 -13.27 1.19 -9.78
C LYS A 306 -13.64 2.19 -10.87
N LEU A 307 -12.64 2.85 -11.47
CA LEU A 307 -12.85 3.82 -12.53
C LEU A 307 -13.50 3.20 -13.79
N ALA A 308 -13.11 1.97 -14.15
CA ALA A 308 -13.71 1.25 -15.26
C ALA A 308 -15.17 0.87 -14.99
N ASP A 309 -15.45 0.36 -13.78
CA ASP A 309 -16.79 -0.05 -13.34
C ASP A 309 -17.74 1.14 -13.28
N ASP A 310 -17.29 2.29 -12.75
CA ASP A 310 -18.09 3.52 -12.65
C ASP A 310 -18.47 4.08 -14.04
N ARG A 311 -17.66 3.79 -15.07
CA ARG A 311 -17.95 4.14 -16.48
C ARG A 311 -18.63 3.02 -17.26
N GLY A 312 -19.04 1.93 -16.61
CA GLY A 312 -19.72 0.80 -17.25
C GLY A 312 -18.84 0.01 -18.23
N ILE A 313 -17.50 0.09 -18.09
CA ILE A 313 -16.56 -0.67 -18.92
C ILE A 313 -16.41 -2.08 -18.34
N ASP A 314 -16.51 -3.09 -19.20
CA ASP A 314 -16.32 -4.49 -18.79
C ASP A 314 -14.91 -4.73 -18.20
N LEU A 315 -14.89 -5.13 -16.93
CA LEU A 315 -13.68 -5.42 -16.17
C LEU A 315 -12.80 -6.48 -16.84
N LYS A 316 -13.39 -7.47 -17.53
CA LYS A 316 -12.60 -8.49 -18.24
C LYS A 316 -11.79 -7.88 -19.38
N ARG A 317 -12.40 -6.94 -20.10
CA ARG A 317 -11.72 -6.20 -21.18
C ARG A 317 -10.62 -5.31 -20.61
N THR A 318 -10.88 -4.65 -19.47
CA THR A 318 -9.87 -3.86 -18.75
C THR A 318 -8.67 -4.71 -18.33
N VAL A 319 -8.89 -5.93 -17.85
CA VAL A 319 -7.81 -6.87 -17.50
C VAL A 319 -6.99 -7.27 -18.72
N SER A 320 -7.63 -7.55 -19.85
CA SER A 320 -6.92 -7.88 -21.10
C SER A 320 -6.05 -6.72 -21.57
N TRP A 321 -6.55 -5.49 -21.54
CA TRP A 321 -5.76 -4.30 -21.85
C TRP A 321 -4.62 -4.07 -20.86
N ALA A 322 -4.87 -4.24 -19.56
CA ALA A 322 -3.83 -4.15 -18.55
C ALA A 322 -2.71 -5.17 -18.79
N ALA A 323 -3.06 -6.40 -19.17
CA ALA A 323 -2.08 -7.43 -19.51
C ALA A 323 -1.24 -7.03 -20.74
N ILE A 324 -1.88 -6.51 -21.80
CA ILE A 324 -1.18 -6.02 -23.01
C ILE A 324 -0.20 -4.90 -22.65
N VAL A 325 -0.66 -3.90 -21.87
CA VAL A 325 0.17 -2.77 -21.44
C VAL A 325 1.33 -3.23 -20.58
N LEU A 326 1.13 -4.18 -19.67
CA LEU A 326 2.20 -4.73 -18.84
C LEU A 326 3.22 -5.50 -19.65
N ILE A 327 2.80 -6.32 -20.63
CA ILE A 327 3.71 -7.04 -21.53
C ILE A 327 4.53 -6.05 -22.36
N LEU A 328 3.88 -5.01 -22.91
CA LEU A 328 4.57 -3.95 -23.64
C LEU A 328 5.56 -3.19 -22.74
N ALA A 329 5.16 -2.84 -21.52
CA ALA A 329 6.03 -2.16 -20.57
C ALA A 329 7.26 -3.01 -20.23
N ILE A 330 7.10 -4.31 -20.00
CA ILE A 330 8.22 -5.24 -19.78
C ILE A 330 9.11 -5.32 -21.02
N ALA A 331 8.52 -5.50 -22.21
CA ALA A 331 9.26 -5.58 -23.47
C ALA A 331 10.08 -4.32 -23.78
N VAL A 332 9.56 -3.13 -23.43
CA VAL A 332 10.26 -1.84 -23.59
C VAL A 332 11.29 -1.61 -22.48
N SER A 333 11.07 -2.14 -21.27
CA SER A 333 12.00 -1.96 -20.15
C SER A 333 13.25 -2.84 -20.26
N ILE A 334 13.12 -4.06 -20.80
CA ILE A 334 14.25 -5.00 -20.98
C ILE A 334 15.41 -4.41 -21.80
N PRO A 335 15.21 -3.71 -22.94
CA PRO A 335 16.33 -3.13 -23.70
C PRO A 335 16.99 -1.91 -23.07
N VAL A 336 16.45 -1.37 -21.97
CA VAL A 336 16.98 -0.15 -21.29
C VAL A 336 17.75 -0.51 -20.00
N THR A 337 17.77 -1.78 -19.61
CA THR A 337 18.59 -2.34 -18.53
C THR A 337 19.70 -3.19 -19.09
#